data_AF-A0A1F9BKS8-F1
#
_entry.id   AF-A0A1F9BKS8-F1
#
_cell.length_a   1.000
_cell.length_b   1.000
_cell.length_c   1.000
_cell.angle_alpha   90.00
_cell.angle_beta   90.00
_cell.angle_gamma   90.00
#
_symmetry.space_group_name_H-M   'P 1'
#
loop_
_entity.id
_entity.type
_entity.pdbx_description
1 polymer ?
#
loop_
_entity_poly.entity_id
_entity_poly.type
_entity_poly.pdbx_seq_one_letter_code
_entity_poly.pdbx_strand_id
1 'polypeptide(L)'
;MKDFLAFRTMLTPVIIQAIFWIAAGICVIVGLTYILLGVGQSGGGPKVLKGLGLLVLGPLGVRIYCEILIIFFRINETLTEIKHGLEERRTPQQEKLF
;
A
#
# COMPACT_ATOMS: atom_id res chain seq x y z
N MET A 1 17.43 16.18 13.83
CA MET A 1 17.31 14.89 13.09
C MET A 1 16.80 13.77 14.01
N LYS A 2 15.77 14.02 14.83
CA LYS A 2 15.19 13.02 15.74
C LYS A 2 13.66 12.95 15.60
N ASP A 3 13.07 13.92 14.87
CA ASP A 3 11.66 13.97 14.50
C ASP A 3 11.30 13.16 13.25
N PHE A 4 12.29 12.69 12.47
CA PHE A 4 12.05 11.71 11.39
C PHE A 4 11.65 10.33 11.92
N LEU A 5 11.83 10.11 13.23
CA LEU A 5 11.43 8.89 13.95
C LEU A 5 10.27 9.16 14.92
N ALA A 6 9.72 10.39 14.95
CA ALA A 6 8.49 10.67 15.67
C ALA A 6 7.31 10.13 14.84
N PHE A 7 7.05 8.85 15.06
CA PHE A 7 5.87 7.99 14.89
C PHE A 7 4.45 8.57 14.61
N ARG A 8 4.31 9.80 14.08
CA ARG A 8 3.05 10.56 13.98
C ARG A 8 2.84 11.29 12.65
N THR A 9 3.66 11.08 11.64
CA THR A 9 3.44 11.70 10.33
C THR A 9 3.75 10.70 9.24
N MET A 10 2.72 9.98 8.79
CA MET A 10 2.63 9.31 7.50
C MET A 10 3.89 8.56 6.97
N LEU A 11 4.73 7.98 7.84
CA LEU A 11 5.87 7.18 7.38
C LEU A 11 5.41 5.85 6.77
N THR A 12 4.39 5.24 7.36
CA THR A 12 3.77 4.00 6.88
C THR A 12 3.27 4.07 5.43
N PRO A 13 2.47 5.08 5.00
CA PRO A 13 2.03 5.16 3.62
C PRO A 13 3.19 5.37 2.62
N VAL A 14 4.27 6.07 3.01
CA VAL A 14 5.45 6.24 2.15
C VAL A 14 6.22 4.92 1.98
N ILE A 15 6.37 4.13 3.05
CA ILE A 15 6.98 2.80 2.97
C ILE A 15 6.15 1.87 2.06
N ILE A 16 4.83 1.89 2.19
CA ILE A 16 3.92 1.10 1.33
C ILE A 16 4.01 1.54 -0.15
N GLN A 17 4.26 2.81 -0.43
CA GLN A 17 4.49 3.29 -1.80
C GLN A 17 5.84 2.82 -2.39
N ALA A 18 6.90 2.72 -1.58
CA ALA A 18 8.19 2.17 -2.02
C ALA A 18 8.09 0.66 -2.33
N ILE A 19 7.57 -0.10 -1.35
CA ILE A 19 6.62 -1.20 -1.50
C ILE A 19 6.13 -1.52 -2.93
N PHE A 20 5.12 -0.74 -3.29
CA PHE A 20 4.38 -0.79 -4.54
C PHE A 20 5.28 -0.73 -5.77
N TRP A 21 6.22 0.21 -5.84
CA TRP A 21 7.09 0.37 -7.01
C TRP A 21 7.96 -0.87 -7.23
N ILE A 22 8.48 -1.46 -6.16
CA ILE A 22 9.27 -2.69 -6.22
C ILE A 22 8.38 -3.85 -6.68
N ALA A 23 7.21 -4.03 -6.07
CA ALA A 23 6.27 -5.10 -6.41
C ALA A 23 5.76 -4.97 -7.87
N ALA A 24 5.42 -3.77 -8.32
CA ALA A 24 5.01 -3.49 -9.69
C ALA A 24 6.15 -3.79 -10.67
N GLY A 25 7.39 -3.40 -10.35
CA GLY A 25 8.58 -3.76 -11.12
C GLY A 25 8.75 -5.28 -11.25
N ILE A 26 8.58 -6.02 -10.14
CA ILE A 26 8.63 -7.49 -10.15
C ILE A 26 7.52 -8.07 -11.03
N CYS A 27 6.28 -7.59 -10.94
CA CYS A 27 5.18 -8.06 -11.81
C CYS A 27 5.49 -7.87 -13.30
N VAL A 28 6.06 -6.73 -13.67
CA VAL A 28 6.46 -6.45 -15.06
C VAL A 28 7.59 -7.38 -15.50
N ILE A 29 8.63 -7.54 -14.67
CA ILE A 29 9.77 -8.42 -14.96
C ILE A 29 9.28 -9.85 -15.14
N VAL A 30 8.52 -10.38 -14.17
CA VAL A 30 7.99 -11.75 -14.19
C VAL A 30 7.07 -11.96 -15.40
N GLY A 31 6.18 -11.01 -15.69
CA GLY A 31 5.29 -11.06 -16.86
C GLY A 31 6.07 -11.14 -18.17
N LEU A 32 7.14 -10.33 -18.29
CA LEU A 32 8.02 -10.34 -19.45
C LEU A 32 8.79 -11.67 -19.58
N THR A 33 9.28 -12.23 -18.46
CA THR A 33 9.94 -13.54 -18.47
C THR A 33 9.01 -14.65 -18.94
N TYR A 34 7.75 -14.65 -18.51
CA TYR A 34 6.75 -15.63 -18.98
C TYR A 34 6.47 -15.53 -20.48
N ILE A 35 6.47 -14.31 -21.03
CA ILE A 35 6.30 -14.09 -22.47
C ILE A 35 7.54 -14.61 -23.23
N LEU A 36 8.75 -14.25 -22.81
CA LEU A 36 9.99 -14.67 -23.46
C LEU A 36 10.17 -16.19 -23.46
N LEU A 37 9.86 -16.85 -22.35
CA LEU A 37 9.91 -18.32 -22.24
C LEU A 37 8.77 -19.01 -23.01
N GLY A 38 7.66 -18.32 -23.23
CA GLY A 38 6.50 -18.85 -23.94
C GLY A 38 6.65 -18.80 -25.46
N VAL A 39 7.32 -17.79 -26.02
CA VAL A 39 7.48 -17.62 -27.48
C VAL A 39 8.37 -18.70 -28.11
N GLY A 40 9.33 -19.26 -27.35
CA GLY A 40 10.31 -20.23 -27.88
C GLY A 40 9.91 -21.71 -27.80
N GLN A 41 8.76 -22.07 -27.22
CA GLN A 41 8.34 -23.47 -27.09
C GLN A 41 7.08 -23.79 -27.89
N SER A 42 7.11 -24.88 -28.68
CA SER A 42 5.92 -25.50 -29.26
C SER A 42 4.92 -25.86 -28.15
N GLY A 43 3.81 -25.13 -28.07
CA GLY A 43 2.81 -25.24 -26.99
C GLY A 43 2.82 -24.09 -25.98
N GLY A 44 3.61 -23.03 -26.21
CA GLY A 44 3.76 -21.89 -25.30
C GLY A 44 2.64 -20.84 -25.31
N GLY A 45 1.67 -20.94 -26.21
CA GLY A 45 0.53 -20.00 -26.31
C GLY A 45 -0.16 -19.66 -24.98
N PRO A 46 -0.49 -20.65 -24.11
CA PRO A 46 -1.09 -20.39 -22.81
C PRO A 46 -0.17 -19.61 -21.83
N LYS A 47 1.15 -19.82 -21.92
CA LYS A 47 2.14 -19.16 -21.07
C LYS A 47 2.30 -17.68 -21.46
N VAL A 48 2.27 -17.39 -22.76
CA VAL A 48 2.28 -16.03 -23.30
C VAL A 48 1.02 -15.27 -22.90
N LEU A 49 -0.15 -15.89 -23.02
CA LEU A 49 -1.43 -15.28 -22.62
C LEU A 49 -1.48 -14.98 -21.12
N LYS A 50 -0.96 -15.89 -20.29
CA LYS A 50 -0.84 -15.69 -18.84
C LYS A 50 0.16 -14.58 -18.50
N GLY A 51 1.30 -14.51 -19.19
CA GLY A 51 2.29 -13.45 -19.02
C GLY A 51 1.75 -12.07 -19.39
N LEU A 52 0.99 -11.98 -20.49
CA LEU A 52 0.33 -10.74 -20.91
C LEU A 52 -0.77 -10.32 -19.92
N GLY A 53 -1.56 -11.28 -19.43
CA GLY A 53 -2.54 -11.05 -18.37
C GLY A 53 -1.89 -10.54 -17.09
N LEU A 54 -0.76 -11.12 -16.67
CA LEU A 54 0.00 -10.66 -15.50
C LEU A 54 0.60 -9.26 -15.71
N LEU A 55 1.06 -8.95 -16.91
CA LEU A 55 1.64 -7.64 -17.23
C LEU A 55 0.62 -6.51 -17.09
N VAL A 56 -0.65 -6.76 -17.44
CA VAL A 56 -1.73 -5.77 -17.37
C VAL A 56 -2.47 -5.82 -16.03
N LEU A 57 -2.92 -6.99 -15.60
CA LEU A 57 -3.69 -7.17 -14.36
C LEU A 57 -2.82 -7.13 -13.11
N GLY A 58 -1.54 -7.49 -13.19
CA GLY A 58 -0.61 -7.48 -12.05
C GLY A 58 -0.44 -6.09 -11.44
N PRO A 59 0.05 -5.09 -12.20
CA PRO A 59 0.18 -3.72 -11.70
C PRO A 59 -1.16 -3.12 -11.25
N LEU A 60 -2.26 -3.46 -11.93
CA LEU A 60 -3.60 -2.99 -11.58
C LEU A 60 -4.08 -3.56 -10.24
N GLY A 61 -3.87 -4.85 -10.01
CA GLY A 61 -4.16 -5.51 -8.72
C GLY A 61 -3.29 -4.96 -7.59
N VAL A 62 -1.99 -4.79 -7.84
CA VAL A 62 -1.04 -4.23 -6.86
C VAL A 62 -1.43 -2.80 -6.48
N ARG A 63 -1.97 -2.00 -7.41
CA ARG A 63 -2.53 -0.66 -7.13
C ARG A 63 -3.71 -0.72 -6.16
N ILE A 64 -4.70 -1.56 -6.46
CA ILE A 64 -5.91 -1.68 -5.64
C ILE A 64 -5.56 -2.13 -4.21
N TYR A 65 -4.68 -3.14 -4.09
CA TYR A 65 -4.22 -3.61 -2.79
C TYR A 65 -3.49 -2.52 -1.99
N CYS A 66 -2.59 -1.77 -2.62
CA CYS A 66 -1.86 -0.70 -1.94
C CYS A 66 -2.79 0.43 -1.49
N GLU A 67 -3.79 0.79 -2.29
CA GLU A 67 -4.75 1.83 -1.95
C GLU A 67 -5.56 1.46 -0.70
N ILE A 68 -6.04 0.21 -0.62
CA ILE A 68 -6.76 -0.28 0.55
C ILE A 68 -5.87 -0.34 1.80
N LEU A 69 -4.60 -0.78 1.66
CA LEU A 69 -3.65 -0.77 2.78
C LEU A 69 -3.41 0.64 3.32
N ILE A 70 -3.19 1.62 2.43
CA ILE A 70 -2.98 3.02 2.81
C ILE A 70 -4.24 3.58 3.50
N ILE A 71 -5.43 3.30 2.95
CA ILE A 71 -6.71 3.74 3.53
C ILE A 71 -6.88 3.17 4.94
N PHE A 72 -6.58 1.90 5.16
CA PHE A 72 -6.72 1.27 6.49
C PHE A 72 -5.82 1.93 7.55
N PHE A 73 -4.57 2.22 7.20
CA PHE A 73 -3.68 2.96 8.09
C PHE A 73 -4.16 4.39 8.35
N ARG A 74 -4.67 5.07 7.32
CA ARG A 74 -5.22 6.42 7.45
C ARG A 74 -6.40 6.47 8.41
N ILE A 75 -7.32 5.50 8.35
CA ILE A 75 -8.47 5.41 9.26
C ILE A 75 -8.01 5.25 10.72
N ASN A 76 -7.01 4.41 10.98
CA ASN A 76 -6.47 4.22 12.33
C ASN A 76 -5.84 5.50 12.89
N GLU A 77 -5.19 6.29 12.04
CA GLU A 77 -4.58 7.56 12.43
C GLU A 77 -5.67 8.60 12.80
N THR A 78 -6.70 8.75 11.96
CA THR A 78 -7.84 9.63 12.24
C THR A 78 -8.56 9.24 13.54
N LEU A 79 -8.72 7.94 13.81
CA LEU A 79 -9.39 7.48 15.02
C LEU A 79 -8.58 7.80 16.29
N THR A 80 -7.25 7.67 16.20
CA THR A 80 -6.32 8.02 17.30
C THR A 80 -6.36 9.53 17.58
N GLU A 81 -6.43 10.34 16.53
CA GLU A 81 -6.55 11.80 16.65
C GLU A 81 -7.86 12.22 17.34
N ILE A 82 -8.99 11.61 16.97
CA ILE A 82 -10.30 11.87 17.59
C ILE A 82 -10.28 11.52 19.08
N LYS A 83 -9.69 10.38 19.46
CA LYS A 83 -9.55 9.98 20.88
C LYS A 83 -8.81 11.05 21.68
N HIS A 84 -7.68 11.54 21.16
CA HIS A 84 -6.87 12.52 21.85
C HIS A 84 -7.57 13.88 21.98
N GLY A 85 -8.27 14.32 20.93
CA GLY A 85 -9.09 15.54 20.97
C GLY A 85 -10.26 15.46 21.96
N LEU A 86 -10.84 14.28 22.18
CA LEU A 86 -11.88 14.06 23.21
C LEU A 86 -11.30 14.05 24.64
N GLU A 87 -10.11 13.51 24.85
CA GLU A 87 -9.42 13.54 26.15
C GLU A 87 -9.08 14.98 26.57
N GLU A 88 -8.60 15.81 25.64
CA GLU A 88 -8.26 17.22 25.90
C GLU A 88 -9.50 18.08 26.21
N ARG A 89 -10.67 17.77 25.61
CA ARG A 89 -11.95 18.45 25.90
C ARG A 89 -12.55 18.05 27.25
N ARG A 90 -12.21 16.88 27.79
CA ARG A 90 -12.76 16.38 29.07
C ARG A 90 -12.16 17.10 30.27
N THR A 91 -10.88 17.44 30.23
CA THR A 91 -10.13 18.11 31.31
C THR A 91 -10.71 19.48 31.71
N PRO A 92 -11.04 20.41 30.78
CA PRO A 92 -11.64 21.70 31.13
C PRO A 92 -13.11 21.60 31.58
N GLN A 93 -13.83 20.52 31.26
CA GLN A 93 -15.21 20.32 31.70
C GLN A 93 -15.28 19.80 33.16
N GLN A 94 -14.29 19.01 33.58
CA GLN A 94 -14.19 18.48 34.94
C GLN A 94 -13.74 19.56 35.94
N GLU A 95 -12.82 20.46 35.56
CA GLU A 95 -12.38 21.57 36.42
C GLU A 95 -13.49 22.60 36.69
N LYS A 96 -14.44 22.79 35.76
CA LYS A 96 -15.60 23.67 35.96
C LYS A 96 -16.73 23.05 36.79
N LEU A 97 -16.61 21.78 37.16
CA LEU A 97 -17.62 21.05 37.93
C LEU A 97 -17.24 20.91 39.43
N PHE A 98 -16.04 21.33 39.81
CA PHE A 98 -15.57 21.47 41.19
C PHE A 98 -15.38 22.95 41.54
#